data_AF-A0A514JLI2-F1
#
_entry.id   AF-A0A514JLI2-F1
#
_cell.length_a   1.000
_cell.length_b   1.000
_cell.length_c   1.000
_cell.angle_alpha   90.00
_cell.angle_beta   90.00
_cell.angle_gamma   90.00
#
_symmetry.space_group_name_H-M   'P 1'
#
loop_
_entity.id
_entity.type
_entity.pdbx_description
1 polymer ?
#
loop_
_entity_poly.entity_id
_entity_poly.type
_entity_poly.pdbx_seq_one_letter_code
_entity_poly.pdbx_strand_id
1 'polypeptide(L)'
;MSTRFLPRRRRRPEPLMKVRIDPPRLPRPRLPRLRRRKSGGPRTKPFRERNPVVIGAVGLTVLALLTVAAFNADSLPVIGGGTRYSAAFSEAGGLKPGDEVRIAGVKVGKVETVDLDGDHVEVVFKLRGEPEFGRETGASIRVETILGAKYLALHPEGPGQLPAGSEIPLRRTVPAYDVVEAFSDLTTTTEEVDTQRLAKALDTLSATFEDSPEEVRASIKGLSKISRTVASRDKELGELLDRANGVSGVLAERSGDFSAMVKDGNELFKEISKRRKAIHKLLTTSAELGVELSGLVEDNRKEIGPALKNLNTFVRMLERNQKSLDRSVALLAPYVRVFSNTLGNGRWFDSYIQNLVAAPVVPRTGGTP
;
A
#
# COMPACT_ATOMS: atom_id res chain seq x y z
N MET A 1 -23.05 -56.34 57.77
CA MET A 1 -24.53 -56.20 57.78
C MET A 1 -25.02 -56.78 59.11
N SER A 2 -25.39 -55.93 60.08
CA SER A 2 -26.41 -56.23 61.10
C SER A 2 -26.59 -55.05 62.05
N THR A 3 -27.68 -54.32 61.86
CA THR A 3 -28.37 -53.43 62.81
C THR A 3 -28.63 -54.15 64.15
N ARG A 4 -28.76 -53.50 65.32
CA ARG A 4 -29.92 -52.69 65.74
C ARG A 4 -29.87 -52.41 67.27
N PHE A 5 -30.68 -51.42 67.65
CA PHE A 5 -31.38 -51.21 68.94
C PHE A 5 -30.70 -50.46 70.11
N LEU A 6 -31.13 -49.18 70.21
CA LEU A 6 -31.42 -48.35 71.40
C LEU A 6 -32.09 -49.13 72.56
N PRO A 7 -32.15 -48.69 73.86
CA PRO A 7 -32.71 -47.37 74.24
C PRO A 7 -32.44 -46.72 75.64
N ARG A 8 -32.98 -45.48 75.77
CA ARG A 8 -33.71 -44.84 76.90
C ARG A 8 -33.06 -44.33 78.21
N ARG A 9 -33.02 -42.98 78.29
CA ARG A 9 -33.61 -42.02 79.26
C ARG A 9 -33.61 -42.31 80.78
N ARG A 10 -33.22 -41.27 81.56
CA ARG A 10 -33.92 -40.50 82.62
C ARG A 10 -32.88 -39.56 83.28
N ARG A 11 -33.13 -38.46 84.00
CA ARG A 11 -34.26 -37.58 84.39
C ARG A 11 -33.58 -36.27 84.86
N ARG A 12 -34.26 -35.12 84.73
CA ARG A 12 -33.82 -33.81 85.27
C ARG A 12 -34.17 -33.67 86.76
N PRO A 13 -33.46 -32.78 87.47
CA PRO A 13 -34.10 -31.85 88.39
C PRO A 13 -33.66 -30.38 88.19
N GLU A 14 -34.56 -29.47 88.56
CA GLU A 14 -34.41 -28.01 88.76
C GLU A 14 -34.32 -27.69 90.27
N PRO A 15 -34.27 -26.42 90.73
CA PRO A 15 -33.42 -25.29 90.35
C PRO A 15 -32.69 -24.70 91.58
N LEU A 16 -31.68 -23.84 91.38
CA LEU A 16 -31.12 -22.98 92.44
C LEU A 16 -31.02 -21.52 91.99
N MET A 17 -31.44 -20.65 92.92
CA MET A 17 -31.59 -19.20 92.86
C MET A 17 -30.24 -18.48 92.70
N LYS A 18 -30.10 -17.67 91.64
CA LYS A 18 -28.86 -16.90 91.37
C LYS A 18 -28.93 -15.52 92.04
N VAL A 19 -28.15 -15.35 93.11
CA VAL A 19 -27.83 -14.04 93.69
C VAL A 19 -26.82 -13.34 92.78
N ARG A 20 -27.18 -12.12 92.35
CA ARG A 20 -26.43 -11.33 91.36
C ARG A 20 -25.38 -10.49 92.07
N ILE A 21 -24.10 -10.77 91.82
CA ILE A 21 -22.97 -9.90 92.19
C ILE A 21 -22.55 -9.19 90.90
N ASP A 22 -22.76 -7.88 90.83
CA ASP A 22 -22.35 -7.09 89.66
C ASP A 22 -20.83 -6.82 89.72
N PRO A 23 -20.07 -7.16 88.66
CA PRO A 23 -18.62 -6.96 88.62
C PRO A 23 -18.23 -5.47 88.44
N PRO A 24 -17.02 -5.08 88.87
CA PRO A 24 -16.58 -3.68 88.91
C PRO A 24 -16.48 -3.04 87.52
N ARG A 25 -16.86 -1.75 87.45
CA ARG A 25 -16.89 -0.96 86.21
C ARG A 25 -15.47 -0.59 85.76
N LEU A 26 -15.00 -1.21 84.69
CA LEU A 26 -13.77 -0.82 83.98
C LEU A 26 -14.02 0.44 83.13
N PRO A 27 -13.08 1.41 83.08
CA PRO A 27 -13.19 2.57 82.20
C PRO A 27 -13.13 2.16 80.73
N ARG A 28 -14.15 2.55 79.94
CA ARG A 28 -14.26 2.23 78.52
C ARG A 28 -13.30 3.10 77.70
N PRO A 29 -12.37 2.53 76.90
CA PRO A 29 -11.59 3.33 75.96
C PRO A 29 -12.52 3.91 74.88
N ARG A 30 -12.39 5.21 74.62
CA ARG A 30 -13.08 5.89 73.52
C ARG A 30 -12.47 5.42 72.19
N LEU A 31 -13.08 4.42 71.56
CA LEU A 31 -12.75 4.05 70.19
C LEU A 31 -13.16 5.19 69.25
N PRO A 32 -12.26 5.70 68.39
CA PRO A 32 -12.61 6.71 67.40
C PRO A 32 -13.65 6.13 66.43
N ARG A 33 -14.74 6.88 66.22
CA ARG A 33 -15.77 6.54 65.24
C ARG A 33 -15.10 6.42 63.87
N LEU A 34 -14.98 5.20 63.35
CA LEU A 34 -14.62 4.96 61.95
C LEU A 34 -15.69 5.61 61.08
N ARG A 35 -15.38 6.81 60.62
CA ARG A 35 -16.12 7.56 59.62
C ARG A 35 -16.15 6.68 58.39
N ARG A 36 -17.29 6.05 58.12
CA ARG A 36 -17.58 5.31 56.88
C ARG A 36 -17.25 6.26 55.72
N ARG A 37 -16.05 6.14 55.18
CA ARG A 37 -15.61 6.87 53.99
C ARG A 37 -16.48 6.32 52.87
N LYS A 38 -17.48 7.11 52.44
CA LYS A 38 -18.18 6.87 51.17
C LYS A 38 -17.10 6.71 50.11
N SER A 39 -16.86 5.48 49.65
CA SER A 39 -16.04 5.23 48.47
C SER A 39 -16.87 5.66 47.27
N GLY A 40 -16.94 6.97 47.04
CA GLY A 40 -17.25 7.54 45.75
C GLY A 40 -16.07 7.28 44.82
N GLY A 41 -15.83 6.02 44.48
CA GLY A 41 -15.05 5.71 43.28
C GLY A 41 -15.86 6.19 42.08
N PRO A 42 -15.24 6.74 41.02
CA PRO A 42 -15.97 7.14 39.83
C PRO A 42 -16.76 5.92 39.33
N ARG A 43 -18.09 6.03 39.30
CA ARG A 43 -18.96 5.06 38.64
C ARG A 43 -18.57 5.06 37.16
N THR A 44 -17.74 4.11 36.75
CA THR A 44 -17.47 3.89 35.34
C THR A 44 -18.77 3.42 34.72
N LYS A 45 -19.37 4.27 33.86
CA LYS A 45 -20.60 3.91 33.15
C LYS A 45 -20.35 2.61 32.36
N PRO A 46 -21.29 1.64 32.40
CA PRO A 46 -21.19 0.39 31.63
C PRO A 46 -20.93 0.68 30.14
N PHE A 47 -20.17 -0.18 29.47
CA PHE A 47 -19.74 0.03 28.07
C PHE A 47 -20.91 0.24 27.10
N ARG A 48 -22.11 -0.29 27.42
CA ARG A 48 -23.35 -0.12 26.64
C ARG A 48 -23.99 1.28 26.72
N GLU A 49 -23.65 2.10 27.70
CA GLU A 49 -24.20 3.46 27.88
C GLU A 49 -23.29 4.55 27.31
N ARG A 50 -22.12 4.19 26.78
CA ARG A 50 -21.16 5.13 26.20
C ARG A 50 -21.44 5.28 24.71
N ASN A 51 -21.39 6.53 24.23
CA ASN A 51 -21.63 6.84 22.83
C ASN A 51 -20.69 6.03 21.91
N PRO A 52 -21.21 5.18 21.01
CA PRO A 52 -20.39 4.31 20.15
C PRO A 52 -19.46 5.11 19.24
N VAL A 53 -19.84 6.34 18.85
CA VAL A 53 -19.01 7.23 18.02
C VAL A 53 -17.76 7.67 18.79
N VAL A 54 -17.87 7.97 20.09
CA VAL A 54 -16.74 8.38 20.92
C VAL A 54 -15.78 7.21 21.15
N ILE A 55 -16.31 6.01 21.35
CA ILE A 55 -15.49 4.80 21.48
C ILE A 55 -14.76 4.50 20.17
N GLY A 56 -15.45 4.62 19.04
CA GLY A 56 -14.86 4.44 17.71
C GLY A 56 -13.77 5.48 17.42
N ALA A 57 -14.01 6.75 17.74
CA ALA A 57 -13.03 7.81 17.57
C ALA A 57 -11.79 7.58 18.44
N VAL A 58 -11.97 7.29 19.74
CA VAL A 58 -10.85 6.98 20.65
C VAL A 58 -10.09 5.73 20.18
N GLY A 59 -10.80 4.69 19.75
CA GLY A 59 -10.19 3.47 19.22
C GLY A 59 -9.35 3.74 17.96
N LEU A 60 -9.87 4.52 17.01
CA LEU A 60 -9.13 4.93 15.81
C LEU A 60 -7.93 5.81 16.14
N THR A 61 -8.06 6.75 17.08
CA THR A 61 -6.94 7.58 17.52
C THR A 61 -5.85 6.73 18.18
N VAL A 62 -6.21 5.80 19.07
CA VAL A 62 -5.24 4.88 19.69
C VAL A 62 -4.58 4.00 18.64
N LEU A 63 -5.33 3.48 17.68
CA LEU A 63 -4.77 2.67 16.59
C LEU A 63 -3.79 3.48 15.74
N ALA A 64 -4.16 4.71 15.35
CA ALA A 64 -3.28 5.61 14.60
C ALA A 64 -2.01 5.94 15.38
N LEU A 65 -2.12 6.22 16.68
CA LEU A 65 -0.96 6.45 17.55
C LEU A 65 -0.06 5.21 17.65
N LEU A 66 -0.64 4.01 17.76
CA LEU A 66 0.13 2.77 17.75
C LEU A 66 0.82 2.53 16.41
N THR A 67 0.17 2.84 15.28
CA THR A 67 0.78 2.77 13.95
C THR A 67 1.95 3.73 13.83
N VAL A 68 1.77 5.00 14.22
CA VAL A 68 2.85 6.00 14.22
C VAL A 68 4.00 5.57 15.13
N ALA A 69 3.70 5.05 16.33
CA ALA A 69 4.70 4.54 17.25
C ALA A 69 5.45 3.32 16.68
N ALA A 70 4.77 2.43 15.96
CA ALA A 70 5.39 1.28 15.31
C ALA A 70 6.35 1.69 14.18
N PHE A 71 5.97 2.66 13.35
CA PHE A 71 6.86 3.20 12.30
C PHE A 71 8.07 3.95 12.87
N ASN A 72 7.94 4.54 14.05
CA ASN A 72 9.02 5.28 14.74
C ASN A 72 9.63 4.48 15.90
N ALA A 73 9.52 3.14 15.88
CA ALA A 73 9.95 2.30 16.99
C ALA A 73 11.46 2.44 17.29
N ASP A 74 12.27 2.62 16.25
CA ASP A 74 13.73 2.84 16.35
C ASP A 74 14.10 4.19 17.00
N SER A 75 13.17 5.15 17.09
CA SER A 75 13.36 6.47 17.71
C SER A 75 12.77 6.56 19.13
N LEU A 76 12.08 5.52 19.61
CA LEU A 76 11.48 5.52 20.96
C LEU A 76 12.56 5.34 22.03
N PRO A 77 12.55 6.11 23.14
CA PRO A 77 13.59 6.07 24.17
C PRO A 77 13.73 4.72 24.90
N VAL A 78 12.72 3.84 24.81
CA VAL A 78 12.72 2.51 25.46
C VAL A 78 13.20 1.40 24.52
N ILE A 79 13.02 1.54 23.20
CA ILE A 79 13.28 0.47 22.19
C ILE A 79 14.45 0.85 21.29
N GLY A 80 14.58 2.13 20.97
CA GLY A 80 15.68 2.74 20.24
C GLY A 80 16.87 3.11 21.11
N GLY A 81 17.17 2.36 22.17
CA GLY A 81 18.37 2.57 22.98
C GLY A 81 19.64 2.43 22.13
N GLY A 82 20.71 3.15 22.50
CA GLY A 82 22.01 3.04 21.85
C GLY A 82 22.85 4.31 21.96
N THR A 83 24.16 4.15 21.87
CA THR A 83 25.12 5.25 21.98
C THR A 83 25.50 5.73 20.58
N ARG A 84 25.46 7.05 20.38
CA ARG A 84 25.80 7.70 19.11
C ARG A 84 27.30 8.00 19.05
N TYR A 85 27.86 7.82 17.87
CA TYR A 85 29.23 8.16 17.50
C TYR A 85 29.23 8.73 16.08
N SER A 86 30.31 9.41 15.70
CA SER A 86 30.51 9.87 14.32
C SER A 86 31.85 9.38 13.76
N ALA A 87 31.98 9.39 12.45
CA ALA A 87 33.22 9.12 11.74
C ALA A 87 33.33 10.01 10.51
N ALA A 88 34.47 10.70 10.39
CA ALA A 88 34.78 11.57 9.27
C ALA A 88 35.39 10.77 8.12
N PHE A 89 34.79 10.78 6.93
CA PHE A 89 35.32 10.13 5.72
C PHE A 89 35.60 11.16 4.63
N SER A 90 36.57 10.90 3.75
CA SER A 90 36.79 11.75 2.58
C SER A 90 35.64 11.66 1.58
N GLU A 91 34.95 10.51 1.55
CA GLU A 91 33.79 10.25 0.71
C GLU A 91 32.89 9.17 1.33
N ALA A 92 31.57 9.29 1.14
CA ALA A 92 30.57 8.32 1.60
C ALA A 92 30.52 7.02 0.78
N GLY A 93 30.90 7.06 -0.50
CA GLY A 93 30.99 5.90 -1.38
C GLY A 93 29.68 5.11 -1.50
N GLY A 94 28.54 5.80 -1.41
CA GLY A 94 27.20 5.21 -1.48
C GLY A 94 26.62 4.69 -0.16
N LEU A 95 27.27 4.93 0.99
CA LEU A 95 26.71 4.66 2.32
C LEU A 95 25.45 5.52 2.57
N LYS A 96 24.43 4.94 3.19
CA LYS A 96 23.13 5.57 3.42
C LYS A 96 22.64 5.43 4.87
N PRO A 97 21.77 6.33 5.33
CA PRO A 97 20.99 6.14 6.55
C PRO A 97 20.30 4.77 6.57
N GLY A 98 20.46 4.04 7.68
CA GLY A 98 19.91 2.70 7.87
C GLY A 98 20.88 1.56 7.55
N ASP A 99 21.99 1.83 6.86
CA ASP A 99 23.03 0.83 6.59
C ASP A 99 23.65 0.30 7.89
N GLU A 100 24.14 -0.94 7.85
CA GLU A 100 24.59 -1.61 9.07
C GLU A 100 25.93 -1.08 9.57
N VAL A 101 26.10 -1.09 10.90
CA VAL A 101 27.40 -0.91 11.53
C VAL A 101 27.85 -2.24 12.10
N ARG A 102 29.07 -2.67 11.76
CA ARG A 102 29.60 -3.99 12.11
C ARG A 102 30.96 -3.90 12.79
N ILE A 103 31.17 -4.72 13.80
CA ILE A 103 32.50 -4.99 14.40
C ILE A 103 32.84 -6.45 14.08
N ALA A 104 33.99 -6.70 13.46
CA ALA A 104 34.40 -8.05 13.05
C ALA A 104 33.31 -8.84 12.27
N GLY A 105 32.49 -8.12 11.47
CA GLY A 105 31.39 -8.68 10.69
C GLY A 105 30.07 -8.88 11.46
N VAL A 106 30.03 -8.66 12.77
CA VAL A 106 28.82 -8.77 13.58
C VAL A 106 28.09 -7.41 13.61
N LYS A 107 26.79 -7.41 13.30
CA LYS A 107 25.95 -6.22 13.37
C LYS A 107 25.82 -5.73 14.82
N VAL A 108 26.32 -4.52 15.06
CA VAL A 108 26.29 -3.85 16.37
C VAL A 108 25.51 -2.55 16.34
N GLY A 109 25.12 -2.06 15.16
CA GLY A 109 24.46 -0.77 15.05
C GLY A 109 23.89 -0.48 13.67
N LYS A 110 23.51 0.77 13.47
CA LYS A 110 23.04 1.33 12.20
C LYS A 110 23.55 2.75 12.00
N VAL A 111 23.75 3.13 10.75
CA VAL A 111 24.00 4.52 10.33
C VAL A 111 22.71 5.31 10.51
N GLU A 112 22.79 6.49 11.12
CA GLU A 112 21.66 7.42 11.29
C GLU A 112 21.66 8.48 10.20
N THR A 113 22.79 9.14 9.97
CA THR A 113 22.93 10.19 8.94
C THR A 113 24.28 10.10 8.24
N VAL A 114 24.31 10.66 7.03
CA VAL A 114 25.51 10.79 6.19
C VAL A 114 25.40 12.17 5.56
N ASP A 115 26.16 13.12 6.08
CA ASP A 115 26.07 14.52 5.70
C ASP A 115 27.47 15.05 5.37
N LEU A 116 27.54 16.05 4.49
CA LEU A 116 28.80 16.75 4.20
C LEU A 116 29.03 17.80 5.28
N ASP A 117 30.12 17.71 6.02
CA ASP A 117 30.56 18.71 7.00
C ASP A 117 31.89 19.34 6.55
N GLY A 118 31.78 20.52 5.94
CA GLY A 118 32.94 21.24 5.41
C GLY A 118 33.64 20.51 4.27
N ASP A 119 34.81 19.94 4.56
CA ASP A 119 35.72 19.27 3.61
C ASP A 119 35.67 17.74 3.67
N HIS A 120 34.81 17.17 4.51
CA HIS A 120 34.67 15.73 4.68
C HIS A 120 33.20 15.34 4.89
N VAL A 121 32.91 14.06 4.80
CA VAL A 121 31.60 13.49 5.09
C VAL A 121 31.56 13.03 6.54
N GLU A 122 30.66 13.60 7.33
CA GLU A 122 30.34 13.11 8.66
C GLU A 122 29.30 11.97 8.56
N VAL A 123 29.69 10.80 9.04
CA VAL A 123 28.81 9.64 9.17
C VAL A 123 28.43 9.47 10.63
N VAL A 124 27.18 9.78 10.96
CA VAL A 124 26.65 9.58 12.31
C VAL A 124 26.04 8.20 12.40
N PHE A 125 26.44 7.43 13.40
CA PHE A 125 25.96 6.07 13.59
C PHE A 125 25.68 5.75 15.06
N LYS A 126 24.81 4.77 15.26
CA LYS A 126 24.33 4.38 16.58
C LYS A 126 24.57 2.91 16.84
N LEU A 127 25.21 2.62 17.96
CA LEU A 127 25.52 1.27 18.42
C LEU A 127 24.48 0.83 19.46
N ARG A 128 24.01 -0.41 19.35
CA ARG A 128 23.13 -1.05 20.32
C ARG A 128 23.96 -1.91 21.27
N GLY A 129 23.68 -1.80 22.57
CA GLY A 129 24.45 -2.48 23.62
C GLY A 129 25.75 -1.75 23.97
N GLU A 130 26.68 -2.47 24.58
CA GLU A 130 28.00 -1.98 24.99
C GLU A 130 29.10 -2.83 24.33
N PRO A 131 29.25 -2.78 22.99
CA PRO A 131 30.38 -3.43 22.35
C PRO A 131 31.67 -2.75 22.84
N GLU A 132 32.65 -3.54 23.26
CA GLU A 132 33.97 -3.01 23.60
C GLU A 132 34.71 -2.63 22.32
N PHE A 133 35.03 -1.35 22.18
CA PHE A 133 35.92 -0.88 21.13
C PHE A 133 36.78 0.26 21.67
N GLY A 134 38.09 0.10 21.45
CA GLY A 134 39.10 0.95 22.04
C GLY A 134 39.06 2.39 21.56
N ARG A 135 39.77 3.27 22.28
CA ARG A 135 39.85 4.70 21.92
C ARG A 135 40.55 4.96 20.59
N GLU A 136 41.35 3.99 20.14
CA GLU A 136 42.10 4.06 18.89
C GLU A 136 41.34 3.46 17.70
N THR A 137 40.10 2.99 17.91
CA THR A 137 39.22 2.42 16.87
C THR A 137 39.19 3.23 15.57
N GLY A 138 39.38 2.53 14.46
CA GLY A 138 39.19 3.05 13.11
C GLY A 138 37.85 2.63 12.49
N ALA A 139 37.53 3.16 11.32
CA ALA A 139 36.33 2.79 10.57
C ALA A 139 36.61 2.65 9.07
N SER A 140 35.85 1.80 8.38
CA SER A 140 35.93 1.69 6.92
C SER A 140 34.57 1.41 6.32
N ILE A 141 34.27 2.01 5.18
CA ILE A 141 33.05 1.69 4.43
C ILE A 141 33.35 0.49 3.53
N ARG A 142 32.52 -0.55 3.61
CA ARG A 142 32.71 -1.79 2.84
C ARG A 142 31.45 -2.19 2.09
N VAL A 143 31.63 -2.99 1.06
CA VAL A 143 30.53 -3.57 0.29
C VAL A 143 29.92 -4.74 1.05
N GLU A 144 28.60 -4.69 1.27
CA GLU A 144 27.81 -5.78 1.85
C GLU A 144 27.34 -6.77 0.79
N THR A 145 26.90 -6.29 -0.38
CA THR A 145 26.28 -7.13 -1.42
C THR A 145 26.88 -6.89 -2.80
N ILE A 146 26.74 -7.86 -3.69
CA ILE A 146 27.18 -7.77 -5.10
C ILE A 146 26.49 -6.60 -5.83
N LEU A 147 25.30 -6.20 -5.38
CA LEU A 147 24.56 -5.06 -5.94
C LEU A 147 25.03 -3.69 -5.39
N GLY A 148 26.12 -3.66 -4.61
CA GLY A 148 26.74 -2.43 -4.16
C GLY A 148 26.18 -1.83 -2.88
N ALA A 149 25.32 -2.55 -2.13
CA ALA A 149 24.93 -2.11 -0.78
C ALA A 149 26.19 -1.98 0.10
N LYS A 150 26.24 -0.98 0.98
CA LYS A 150 27.41 -0.67 1.80
C LYS A 150 27.09 -0.87 3.28
N TYR A 151 28.14 -1.02 4.09
CA TYR A 151 28.04 -1.04 5.55
C TYR A 151 29.28 -0.37 6.17
N LEU A 152 29.13 0.14 7.38
CA LEU A 152 30.22 0.72 8.16
C LEU A 152 30.89 -0.38 9.00
N ALA A 153 32.17 -0.65 8.74
CA ALA A 153 32.96 -1.57 9.55
C ALA A 153 33.81 -0.79 10.55
N LEU A 154 33.70 -1.11 11.83
CA LEU A 154 34.55 -0.60 12.90
C LEU A 154 35.71 -1.57 13.15
N HIS A 155 36.91 -1.02 13.35
CA HIS A 155 38.14 -1.75 13.65
C HIS A 155 38.61 -1.39 15.06
N PRO A 156 38.22 -2.17 16.09
CA PRO A 156 38.60 -1.89 17.47
C PRO A 156 40.13 -1.86 17.64
N GLU A 157 40.64 -0.79 18.25
CA GLU A 157 42.06 -0.64 18.52
C GLU A 157 42.29 0.24 19.77
N GLY A 158 43.41 0.00 20.46
CA GLY A 158 43.80 0.75 21.66
C GLY A 158 43.01 0.37 22.93
N PRO A 159 43.46 0.84 24.10
CA PRO A 159 42.83 0.53 25.37
C PRO A 159 41.59 1.37 25.67
N GLY A 160 40.75 0.86 26.58
CA GLY A 160 39.57 1.55 27.09
C GLY A 160 38.38 1.52 26.15
N GLN A 161 37.46 2.46 26.32
CA GLN A 161 36.25 2.60 25.51
C GLN A 161 36.24 3.99 24.87
N LEU A 162 35.90 4.05 23.58
CA LEU A 162 35.71 5.33 22.92
C LEU A 162 34.54 6.11 23.59
N PRO A 163 34.71 7.38 23.98
CA PRO A 163 33.67 8.14 24.66
C PRO A 163 32.40 8.32 23.81
N ALA A 164 31.23 8.26 24.45
CA ALA A 164 29.97 8.52 23.77
C ALA A 164 29.98 9.89 23.06
N GLY A 165 29.53 9.92 21.80
CA GLY A 165 29.45 11.13 20.98
C GLY A 165 30.78 11.60 20.38
N SER A 166 31.88 10.86 20.56
CA SER A 166 33.15 11.22 19.93
C SER A 166 33.19 10.81 18.45
N GLU A 167 34.01 11.52 17.70
CA GLU A 167 34.26 11.29 16.29
C GLU A 167 35.52 10.44 16.04
N ILE A 168 35.42 9.49 15.10
CA ILE A 168 36.57 8.82 14.50
C ILE A 168 37.13 9.74 13.41
N PRO A 169 38.36 10.26 13.56
CA PRO A 169 38.93 11.26 12.66
C PRO A 169 39.38 10.65 11.33
N LEU A 170 39.41 11.48 10.28
CA LEU A 170 39.74 11.12 8.90
C LEU A 170 41.00 10.24 8.74
N ARG A 171 42.04 10.50 9.55
CA ARG A 171 43.29 9.71 9.53
C ARG A 171 43.13 8.23 9.92
N ARG A 172 42.00 7.85 10.52
CA ARG A 172 41.64 6.48 10.95
C ARG A 172 40.42 5.94 10.23
N THR A 173 40.03 6.58 9.13
CA THR A 173 38.89 6.16 8.33
C THR A 173 39.32 5.82 6.91
N VAL A 174 38.71 4.79 6.34
CA VAL A 174 38.96 4.40 4.94
C VAL A 174 37.63 4.46 4.17
N PRO A 175 37.51 5.30 3.13
CA PRO A 175 36.29 5.38 2.31
C PRO A 175 36.03 4.05 1.57
N ALA A 176 34.87 3.95 0.91
CA ALA A 176 34.56 2.75 0.15
C ALA A 176 35.49 2.65 -1.07
N TYR A 177 36.32 1.62 -1.13
CA TYR A 177 37.03 1.27 -2.36
C TYR A 177 36.04 0.70 -3.38
N ASP A 178 35.92 1.34 -4.55
CA ASP A 178 35.20 0.78 -5.68
C ASP A 178 36.13 -0.12 -6.50
N VAL A 179 35.66 -1.33 -6.81
CA VAL A 179 36.40 -2.27 -7.67
C VAL A 179 36.57 -1.67 -9.08
N VAL A 180 35.59 -0.90 -9.56
CA VAL A 180 35.67 -0.19 -10.84
C VAL A 180 36.79 0.84 -10.84
N GLU A 181 36.93 1.59 -9.75
CA GLU A 181 38.01 2.56 -9.58
C GLU A 181 39.35 1.85 -9.47
N ALA A 182 39.46 0.74 -8.73
CA ALA A 182 40.68 -0.06 -8.66
C ALA A 182 41.12 -0.61 -10.04
N PHE A 183 40.19 -1.04 -10.89
CA PHE A 183 40.50 -1.46 -12.26
C PHE A 183 40.90 -0.29 -13.16
N SER A 184 40.27 0.88 -12.97
CA SER A 184 40.59 2.11 -13.71
C SER A 184 41.95 2.70 -13.30
N ASP A 185 42.28 2.64 -12.02
CA ASP A 185 43.58 3.06 -11.49
C ASP A 185 44.69 2.13 -11.94
N LEU A 186 44.41 0.82 -12.04
CA LEU A 186 45.36 -0.14 -12.57
C LEU A 186 45.69 0.12 -14.04
N THR A 187 44.70 0.47 -14.87
CA THR A 187 44.96 0.83 -16.27
C THR A 187 45.78 2.12 -16.36
N THR A 188 45.43 3.15 -15.58
CA THR A 188 46.11 4.45 -15.61
C THR A 188 47.55 4.37 -15.06
N THR A 189 47.77 3.63 -13.97
CA THR A 189 49.10 3.47 -13.34
C THR A 189 50.02 2.60 -14.22
N THR A 190 49.47 1.64 -14.97
CA THR A 190 50.27 0.80 -15.87
C THR A 190 50.71 1.56 -17.12
N GLU A 191 49.94 2.56 -17.58
CA GLU A 191 50.33 3.45 -18.68
C GLU A 191 51.53 4.36 -18.34
N GLU A 192 51.78 4.64 -17.05
CA GLU A 192 52.89 5.50 -16.62
C GLU A 192 54.23 4.76 -16.43
N VAL A 193 54.24 3.42 -16.43
CA VAL A 193 55.46 2.63 -16.23
C VAL A 193 56.13 2.35 -17.58
N ASP A 194 57.14 3.16 -17.93
CA ASP A 194 57.99 2.94 -19.11
C ASP A 194 58.92 1.73 -18.86
N THR A 195 58.45 0.55 -19.27
CA THR A 195 59.16 -0.74 -19.11
C THR A 195 60.51 -0.75 -19.82
N GLN A 196 60.70 0.06 -20.88
CA GLN A 196 61.97 0.21 -21.57
C GLN A 196 62.98 1.03 -20.77
N ARG A 197 62.55 2.13 -20.13
CA ARG A 197 63.40 2.91 -19.21
C ARG A 197 63.81 2.08 -18.01
N LEU A 198 62.91 1.28 -17.46
CA LEU A 198 63.20 0.38 -16.35
C LEU A 198 64.25 -0.68 -16.74
N ALA A 199 64.07 -1.33 -17.89
CA ALA A 199 65.04 -2.30 -18.40
C ALA A 199 66.42 -1.66 -18.65
N LYS A 200 66.47 -0.46 -19.21
CA LYS A 200 67.71 0.29 -19.46
C LYS A 200 68.42 0.73 -18.18
N ALA A 201 67.66 1.15 -17.16
CA ALA A 201 68.21 1.48 -15.85
C ALA A 201 68.80 0.25 -15.16
N LEU A 202 68.11 -0.90 -15.21
CA LEU A 202 68.59 -2.16 -14.64
C LEU A 202 69.81 -2.72 -15.40
N ASP A 203 69.88 -2.57 -16.71
CA ASP A 203 71.07 -2.91 -17.49
C ASP A 203 72.27 -2.02 -17.12
N THR A 204 72.04 -0.73 -16.88
CA THR A 204 73.07 0.22 -16.43
C THR A 204 73.57 -0.15 -15.03
N LEU A 205 72.67 -0.51 -14.12
CA LEU A 205 73.01 -1.05 -12.79
C LEU A 205 73.78 -2.38 -12.91
N SER A 206 73.37 -3.29 -13.79
CA SER A 206 74.07 -4.56 -14.02
C SER A 206 75.49 -4.36 -14.53
N ALA A 207 75.72 -3.39 -15.41
CA ALA A 207 77.05 -3.04 -15.89
C ALA A 207 77.91 -2.36 -14.81
N THR A 208 77.30 -1.53 -13.96
CA THR A 208 78.01 -0.82 -12.89
C THR A 208 78.51 -1.78 -11.79
N PHE A 209 77.79 -2.87 -11.55
CA PHE A 209 78.13 -3.87 -10.53
C PHE A 209 78.83 -5.11 -11.12
N GLU A 210 79.38 -5.04 -12.33
CA GLU A 210 79.99 -6.18 -13.03
C GLU A 210 81.20 -6.77 -12.27
N ASP A 211 81.91 -5.93 -11.50
CA ASP A 211 83.05 -6.31 -10.65
C ASP A 211 82.66 -6.74 -9.22
N SER A 212 81.37 -6.90 -8.93
CA SER A 212 80.89 -7.34 -7.60
C SER A 212 81.07 -8.86 -7.38
N PRO A 213 80.96 -9.34 -6.12
CA PRO A 213 80.93 -10.77 -5.81
C PRO A 213 79.88 -11.54 -6.64
N GLU A 214 80.16 -12.81 -6.92
CA GLU A 214 79.43 -13.62 -7.90
C GLU A 214 77.92 -13.72 -7.62
N GLU A 215 77.55 -13.76 -6.34
CA GLU A 215 76.17 -13.86 -5.86
C GLU A 215 75.39 -12.57 -6.15
N VAL A 216 76.04 -11.41 -6.05
CA VAL A 216 75.45 -10.10 -6.33
C VAL A 216 75.27 -9.91 -7.84
N ARG A 217 76.30 -10.28 -8.61
CA ARG A 217 76.28 -10.23 -10.07
C ARG A 217 75.20 -11.16 -10.67
N ALA A 218 75.06 -12.37 -10.14
CA ALA A 218 74.04 -13.32 -10.57
C ALA A 218 72.62 -12.78 -10.33
N SER A 219 72.39 -12.14 -9.17
CA SER A 219 71.09 -11.57 -8.79
C SER A 219 70.70 -10.37 -9.68
N ILE A 220 71.63 -9.45 -9.93
CA ILE A 220 71.38 -8.27 -10.77
C ILE A 220 71.20 -8.66 -12.25
N LYS A 221 71.96 -9.64 -12.73
CA LYS A 221 71.81 -10.18 -14.09
C LYS A 221 70.49 -10.93 -14.27
N GLY A 222 70.04 -11.65 -13.24
CA GLY A 222 68.72 -12.28 -13.21
C GLY A 222 67.59 -11.25 -13.28
N LEU A 223 67.66 -10.19 -12.49
CA LEU A 223 66.67 -9.10 -12.49
C LEU A 223 66.62 -8.36 -13.83
N SER A 224 67.79 -8.09 -14.44
CA SER A 224 67.88 -7.48 -15.77
C SER A 224 67.31 -8.37 -16.88
N LYS A 225 67.45 -9.70 -16.75
CA LYS A 225 66.86 -10.67 -17.70
C LYS A 225 65.34 -10.71 -17.59
N ILE A 226 64.81 -10.69 -16.37
CA ILE A 226 63.35 -10.63 -16.12
C ILE A 226 62.79 -9.33 -16.67
N SER A 227 63.43 -8.19 -16.36
CA SER A 227 62.97 -6.88 -16.84
C SER A 227 62.99 -6.79 -18.36
N ARG A 228 64.02 -7.32 -19.04
CA ARG A 228 64.03 -7.45 -20.51
C ARG A 228 62.92 -8.35 -21.05
N THR A 229 62.61 -9.44 -20.36
CA THR A 229 61.51 -10.34 -20.76
C THR A 229 60.16 -9.62 -20.67
N VAL A 230 59.93 -8.85 -19.61
CA VAL A 230 58.73 -8.03 -19.45
C VAL A 230 58.66 -6.95 -20.53
N ALA A 231 59.74 -6.18 -20.73
CA ALA A 231 59.81 -5.15 -21.77
C ALA A 231 59.65 -5.72 -23.20
N SER A 232 60.08 -6.96 -23.45
CA SER A 232 59.90 -7.62 -24.75
C SER A 232 58.44 -8.03 -25.04
N ARG A 233 57.63 -8.19 -23.99
CA ARG A 233 56.21 -8.58 -24.06
C ARG A 233 55.27 -7.40 -23.84
N ASP A 234 55.81 -6.20 -23.70
CA ASP A 234 55.11 -4.95 -23.42
C ASP A 234 53.94 -4.72 -24.41
N LYS A 235 54.20 -4.95 -25.70
CA LYS A 235 53.17 -4.85 -26.75
C LYS A 235 52.03 -5.85 -26.59
N GLU A 236 52.33 -7.09 -26.22
CA GLU A 236 51.33 -8.16 -26.06
C GLU A 236 50.48 -7.95 -24.80
N LEU A 237 51.09 -7.41 -23.74
CA LEU A 237 50.39 -6.98 -22.53
C LEU A 237 49.51 -5.75 -22.81
N GLY A 238 50.01 -4.78 -23.57
CA GLY A 238 49.23 -3.63 -24.03
C GLY A 238 48.00 -4.06 -24.85
N GLU A 239 48.17 -4.94 -25.84
CA GLU A 239 47.05 -5.47 -26.63
C GLU A 239 46.02 -6.24 -25.79
N LEU A 240 46.45 -6.95 -24.74
CA LEU A 240 45.54 -7.64 -23.82
C LEU A 240 44.73 -6.64 -22.98
N LEU A 241 45.39 -5.61 -22.45
CA LEU A 241 44.75 -4.56 -21.67
C LEU A 241 43.80 -3.72 -22.53
N ASP A 242 44.19 -3.38 -23.76
CA ASP A 242 43.33 -2.71 -24.73
C ASP A 242 42.07 -3.53 -25.05
N ARG A 243 42.21 -4.84 -25.22
CA ARG A 243 41.06 -5.73 -25.43
C ARG A 243 40.17 -5.80 -24.19
N ALA A 244 40.75 -5.82 -22.99
CA ALA A 244 39.99 -5.79 -21.74
C ALA A 244 39.22 -4.47 -21.59
N ASN A 245 39.86 -3.34 -21.90
CA ASN A 245 39.23 -2.02 -21.94
C ASN A 245 38.13 -1.94 -23.00
N GLY A 246 38.34 -2.52 -24.18
CA GLY A 246 37.33 -2.59 -25.23
C GLY A 246 36.07 -3.36 -24.78
N VAL A 247 36.23 -4.48 -24.07
CA VAL A 247 35.09 -5.24 -23.53
C VAL A 247 34.33 -4.43 -22.46
N SER A 248 35.05 -3.78 -21.56
CA SER A 248 34.44 -2.89 -20.55
C SER A 248 33.74 -1.68 -21.18
N GLY A 249 34.32 -1.11 -22.23
CA GLY A 249 33.73 -0.02 -23.01
C GLY A 249 32.42 -0.43 -23.70
N VAL A 250 32.41 -1.59 -24.37
CA VAL A 250 31.19 -2.15 -24.99
C VAL A 250 30.11 -2.44 -23.95
N LEU A 251 30.49 -2.88 -22.74
CA LEU A 251 29.54 -3.11 -21.65
C LEU A 251 28.99 -1.79 -21.08
N ALA A 252 29.83 -0.75 -20.95
CA ALA A 252 29.43 0.59 -20.54
C ALA A 252 28.47 1.24 -21.57
N GLU A 253 28.76 1.08 -22.86
CA GLU A 253 27.93 1.58 -23.96
C GLU A 253 26.55 0.89 -23.97
N ARG A 254 26.53 -0.44 -23.83
CA ARG A 254 25.29 -1.23 -23.72
C ARG A 254 24.50 -0.99 -22.43
N SER A 255 25.11 -0.44 -21.39
CA SER A 255 24.39 -0.05 -20.17
C SER A 255 23.41 1.11 -20.44
N GLY A 256 23.73 1.97 -21.42
CA GLY A 256 22.82 3.00 -21.93
C GLY A 256 21.59 2.39 -22.61
N ASP A 257 21.80 1.40 -23.49
CA ASP A 257 20.72 0.68 -24.17
C ASP A 257 19.80 -0.07 -23.20
N PHE A 258 20.37 -0.67 -22.14
CA PHE A 258 19.58 -1.32 -21.09
C PHE A 258 18.70 -0.31 -20.34
N SER A 259 19.25 0.88 -20.02
CA SER A 259 18.48 1.97 -19.39
C SER A 259 17.35 2.47 -20.30
N ALA A 260 17.60 2.56 -21.61
CA ALA A 260 16.58 2.89 -22.60
C ALA A 260 15.48 1.82 -22.66
N MET A 261 15.84 0.54 -22.72
CA MET A 261 14.88 -0.56 -22.73
C MET A 261 14.00 -0.60 -21.47
N VAL A 262 14.56 -0.30 -20.30
CA VAL A 262 13.78 -0.18 -19.04
C VAL A 262 12.81 1.02 -19.09
N LYS A 263 13.24 2.15 -19.65
CA LYS A 263 12.36 3.31 -19.87
C LYS A 263 11.23 2.99 -20.85
N ASP A 264 11.54 2.34 -21.96
CA ASP A 264 10.58 1.91 -22.97
C ASP A 264 9.57 0.89 -22.38
N GLY A 265 10.05 0.00 -21.51
CA GLY A 265 9.21 -0.93 -20.76
C GLY A 265 8.18 -0.21 -19.86
N ASN A 266 8.57 0.90 -19.23
CA ASN A 266 7.65 1.73 -18.44
C ASN A 266 6.59 2.42 -19.33
N GLU A 267 6.97 2.85 -20.53
CA GLU A 267 6.03 3.44 -21.50
C GLU A 267 5.03 2.41 -22.03
N LEU A 268 5.51 1.21 -22.37
CA LEU A 268 4.66 0.08 -22.73
C LEU A 268 3.67 -0.26 -21.60
N PHE A 269 4.12 -0.30 -20.34
CA PHE A 269 3.25 -0.61 -19.21
C PHE A 269 2.18 0.47 -18.99
N LYS A 270 2.51 1.75 -19.21
CA LYS A 270 1.54 2.85 -19.21
C LYS A 270 0.48 2.67 -20.30
N GLU A 271 0.90 2.31 -21.51
CA GLU A 271 -0.01 2.09 -22.64
C GLU A 271 -0.93 0.87 -22.41
N ILE A 272 -0.38 -0.25 -21.91
CA ILE A 272 -1.17 -1.42 -21.51
C ILE A 272 -2.19 -1.06 -20.44
N SER A 273 -1.79 -0.28 -19.42
CA SER A 273 -2.68 0.17 -18.35
C SER A 273 -3.80 1.08 -18.87
N LYS A 274 -3.50 2.01 -19.78
CA LYS A 274 -4.50 2.83 -20.48
C LYS A 274 -5.49 1.97 -21.25
N ARG A 275 -5.01 1.01 -22.05
CA ARG A 275 -5.87 0.09 -22.82
C ARG A 275 -6.75 -0.75 -21.92
N ARG A 276 -6.21 -1.28 -20.80
CA ARG A 276 -7.00 -2.01 -19.80
C ARG A 276 -8.15 -1.16 -19.24
N LYS A 277 -7.89 0.11 -18.92
CA LYS A 277 -8.94 1.04 -18.45
C LYS A 277 -9.99 1.32 -19.53
N ALA A 278 -9.57 1.52 -20.77
CA ALA A 278 -10.48 1.73 -21.89
C ALA A 278 -11.39 0.51 -22.14
N ILE A 279 -10.82 -0.70 -22.13
CA ILE A 279 -11.57 -1.96 -22.26
C ILE A 279 -12.56 -2.11 -21.09
N HIS A 280 -12.13 -1.86 -19.86
CA HIS A 280 -13.03 -1.91 -18.70
C HIS A 280 -14.19 -0.91 -18.81
N LYS A 281 -13.91 0.32 -19.26
CA LYS A 281 -14.95 1.33 -19.52
C LYS A 281 -15.92 0.88 -20.60
N LEU A 282 -15.43 0.34 -21.72
CA LEU A 282 -16.28 -0.20 -22.78
C LEU A 282 -17.19 -1.32 -22.26
N LEU A 283 -16.64 -2.28 -21.52
CA LEU A 283 -17.42 -3.39 -20.97
C LEU A 283 -18.49 -2.94 -19.97
N THR A 284 -18.16 -1.99 -19.09
CA THR A 284 -19.11 -1.44 -18.10
C THR A 284 -20.21 -0.64 -18.78
N THR A 285 -19.87 0.26 -19.71
CA THR A 285 -20.85 1.02 -20.50
C THR A 285 -21.74 0.10 -21.34
N SER A 286 -21.20 -0.98 -21.94
CA SER A 286 -22.02 -1.96 -22.65
C SER A 286 -22.98 -2.72 -21.73
N ALA A 287 -22.56 -3.04 -20.50
CA ALA A 287 -23.44 -3.66 -19.50
C ALA A 287 -24.56 -2.69 -19.07
N GLU A 288 -24.24 -1.42 -18.83
CA GLU A 288 -25.21 -0.37 -18.52
C GLU A 288 -26.23 -0.20 -19.66
N LEU A 289 -25.77 -0.12 -20.92
CA LEU A 289 -26.64 -0.09 -22.09
C LEU A 289 -27.55 -1.33 -22.16
N GLY A 290 -27.03 -2.51 -21.80
CA GLY A 290 -27.83 -3.73 -21.73
C GLY A 290 -28.97 -3.65 -20.69
N VAL A 291 -28.70 -3.04 -19.52
CA VAL A 291 -29.70 -2.80 -18.48
C VAL A 291 -30.76 -1.80 -18.96
N GLU A 292 -30.34 -0.68 -19.54
CA GLU A 292 -31.23 0.36 -20.07
C GLU A 292 -32.13 -0.18 -21.18
N LEU A 293 -31.56 -0.91 -22.15
CA LEU A 293 -32.33 -1.54 -23.24
C LEU A 293 -33.32 -2.60 -22.71
N SER A 294 -32.92 -3.38 -21.69
CA SER A 294 -33.81 -4.34 -21.05
C SER A 294 -34.96 -3.64 -20.33
N GLY A 295 -34.67 -2.53 -19.62
CA GLY A 295 -35.67 -1.68 -18.99
C GLY A 295 -36.66 -1.09 -20.00
N LEU A 296 -36.15 -0.56 -21.12
CA LEU A 296 -36.98 -0.03 -22.20
C LEU A 296 -37.92 -1.10 -22.79
N VAL A 297 -37.44 -2.33 -23.01
CA VAL A 297 -38.28 -3.43 -23.50
C VAL A 297 -39.34 -3.83 -22.48
N GLU A 298 -38.99 -3.88 -21.20
CA GLU A 298 -39.91 -4.19 -20.11
C GLU A 298 -41.03 -3.14 -20.00
N ASP A 299 -40.68 -1.86 -20.03
CA ASP A 299 -41.63 -0.77 -19.95
C ASP A 299 -42.53 -0.69 -21.20
N ASN A 300 -41.96 -0.90 -22.39
CA ASN A 300 -42.72 -1.00 -23.62
C ASN A 300 -43.69 -2.20 -23.60
N ARG A 301 -43.31 -3.34 -23.00
CA ARG A 301 -44.23 -4.47 -22.78
C ARG A 301 -45.37 -4.11 -21.81
N LYS A 302 -45.08 -3.37 -20.74
CA LYS A 302 -46.11 -2.91 -19.79
C LYS A 302 -47.10 -1.94 -20.43
N GLU A 303 -46.68 -1.12 -21.38
CA GLU A 303 -47.57 -0.15 -22.06
C GLU A 303 -48.30 -0.75 -23.27
N ILE A 304 -47.58 -1.48 -24.14
CA ILE A 304 -48.17 -2.07 -25.36
C ILE A 304 -49.07 -3.26 -25.03
N GLY A 305 -48.75 -4.06 -24.01
CA GLY A 305 -49.55 -5.23 -23.64
C GLY A 305 -51.04 -4.88 -23.36
N PRO A 306 -51.33 -3.90 -22.48
CA PRO A 306 -52.67 -3.38 -22.26
C PRO A 306 -53.30 -2.76 -23.52
N ALA A 307 -52.54 -2.00 -24.31
CA ALA A 307 -53.06 -1.41 -25.55
C ALA A 307 -53.55 -2.48 -26.55
N LEU A 308 -52.76 -3.56 -26.73
CA LEU A 308 -53.15 -4.70 -27.58
C LEU A 308 -54.33 -5.49 -27.00
N LYS A 309 -54.42 -5.64 -25.67
CA LYS A 309 -55.60 -6.24 -25.01
C LYS A 309 -56.85 -5.39 -25.23
N ASN A 310 -56.74 -4.07 -25.11
CA ASN A 310 -57.84 -3.14 -25.34
C ASN A 310 -58.27 -3.17 -26.81
N LEU A 311 -57.32 -3.18 -27.75
CA LEU A 311 -57.61 -3.30 -29.18
C LEU A 311 -58.35 -4.61 -29.51
N ASN A 312 -57.87 -5.74 -28.99
CA ASN A 312 -58.55 -7.03 -29.18
C ASN A 312 -59.95 -7.05 -28.52
N THR A 313 -60.13 -6.34 -27.41
CA THR A 313 -61.45 -6.18 -26.77
C THR A 313 -62.38 -5.35 -27.65
N PHE A 314 -61.87 -4.27 -28.25
CA PHE A 314 -62.61 -3.45 -29.20
C PHE A 314 -62.99 -4.23 -30.47
N VAL A 315 -62.04 -4.96 -31.07
CA VAL A 315 -62.30 -5.82 -32.25
C VAL A 315 -63.37 -6.86 -31.94
N ARG A 316 -63.29 -7.56 -30.80
CA ARG A 316 -64.32 -8.52 -30.39
C ARG A 316 -65.68 -7.88 -30.12
N MET A 317 -65.69 -6.65 -29.60
CA MET A 317 -66.91 -5.87 -29.44
C MET A 317 -67.52 -5.53 -30.81
N LEU A 318 -66.69 -5.18 -31.79
CA LEU A 318 -67.11 -4.91 -33.17
C LEU A 318 -67.65 -6.16 -33.86
N GLU A 319 -66.95 -7.30 -33.76
CA GLU A 319 -67.39 -8.60 -34.29
C GLU A 319 -68.73 -9.04 -33.67
N ARG A 320 -68.86 -8.95 -32.34
CA ARG A 320 -70.11 -9.29 -31.64
C ARG A 320 -71.28 -8.43 -32.10
N ASN A 321 -71.03 -7.17 -32.46
CA ASN A 321 -72.03 -6.22 -32.93
C ASN A 321 -72.11 -6.10 -34.46
N GLN A 322 -71.38 -6.93 -35.21
CA GLN A 322 -71.29 -6.85 -36.68
C GLN A 322 -72.66 -6.83 -37.34
N LYS A 323 -73.56 -7.75 -36.95
CA LYS A 323 -74.93 -7.81 -37.51
C LYS A 323 -75.73 -6.52 -37.24
N SER A 324 -75.52 -5.87 -36.10
CA SER A 324 -76.16 -4.60 -35.76
C SER A 324 -75.55 -3.43 -36.54
N LEU A 325 -74.23 -3.45 -36.78
CA LEU A 325 -73.55 -2.47 -37.62
C LEU A 325 -73.97 -2.61 -39.09
N ASP A 326 -73.97 -3.83 -39.64
CA ASP A 326 -74.46 -4.11 -40.99
C ASP A 326 -75.91 -3.66 -41.16
N ARG A 327 -76.74 -3.92 -40.15
CA ARG A 327 -78.13 -3.44 -40.13
C ARG A 327 -78.22 -1.92 -40.06
N SER A 328 -77.37 -1.27 -39.27
CA SER A 328 -77.35 0.20 -39.14
C SER A 328 -76.91 0.85 -40.45
N VAL A 329 -75.89 0.31 -41.12
CA VAL A 329 -75.43 0.76 -42.44
C VAL A 329 -76.51 0.52 -43.50
N ALA A 330 -77.16 -0.65 -43.49
CA ALA A 330 -78.27 -0.96 -44.39
C ALA A 330 -79.48 -0.04 -44.16
N LEU A 331 -79.78 0.33 -42.91
CA LEU A 331 -80.84 1.28 -42.56
C LEU A 331 -80.46 2.75 -42.85
N LEU A 332 -79.16 3.06 -42.84
CA LEU A 332 -78.64 4.38 -43.21
C LEU A 332 -78.78 4.62 -44.72
N ALA A 333 -78.66 3.59 -45.56
CA ALA A 333 -78.74 3.73 -47.01
C ALA A 333 -80.07 4.36 -47.50
N PRO A 334 -81.27 3.95 -47.04
CA PRO A 334 -82.52 4.66 -47.33
C PRO A 334 -82.52 6.11 -46.87
N TYR A 335 -82.00 6.40 -45.67
CA TYR A 335 -81.93 7.76 -45.15
C TYR A 335 -81.04 8.67 -46.02
N VAL A 336 -79.82 8.22 -46.33
CA VAL A 336 -78.89 8.94 -47.21
C VAL A 336 -79.49 9.12 -48.61
N ARG A 337 -80.22 8.12 -49.12
CA ARG A 337 -80.91 8.22 -50.41
C ARG A 337 -82.03 9.26 -50.38
N VAL A 338 -82.88 9.27 -49.35
CA VAL A 338 -83.93 10.28 -49.18
C VAL A 338 -83.31 11.66 -49.01
N PHE A 339 -82.34 11.82 -48.12
CA PHE A 339 -81.63 13.07 -47.89
C PHE A 339 -80.94 13.60 -49.17
N SER A 340 -80.26 12.72 -49.91
CA SER A 340 -79.61 13.06 -51.19
C SER A 340 -80.63 13.39 -52.28
N ASN A 341 -81.76 12.67 -52.35
CA ASN A 341 -82.83 12.98 -53.30
C ASN A 341 -83.51 14.33 -52.97
N THR A 342 -83.67 14.66 -51.69
CA THR A 342 -84.24 15.94 -51.25
C THR A 342 -83.29 17.12 -51.53
N LEU A 343 -81.97 16.90 -51.47
CA LEU A 343 -80.96 17.94 -51.75
C LEU A 343 -80.41 17.91 -53.18
N GLY A 344 -80.69 16.86 -53.95
CA GLY A 344 -80.14 16.61 -55.29
C GLY A 344 -80.90 17.30 -56.41
N ASN A 345 -82.11 17.82 -56.14
CA ASN A 345 -82.96 18.48 -57.13
C ASN A 345 -82.60 19.96 -57.37
N GLY A 346 -81.64 20.55 -56.65
CA GLY A 346 -81.19 21.94 -56.86
C GLY A 346 -81.02 22.73 -55.55
N ARG A 347 -81.18 24.06 -55.60
CA ARG A 347 -81.00 24.95 -54.42
C ARG A 347 -82.22 25.01 -53.48
N TRP A 348 -83.19 24.13 -53.65
CA TRP A 348 -84.42 24.07 -52.85
C TRP A 348 -84.63 22.63 -52.35
N PHE A 349 -85.40 22.46 -51.27
CA PHE A 349 -85.74 21.14 -50.72
C PHE A 349 -87.23 20.84 -50.96
N ASP A 350 -87.54 19.66 -51.47
CA ASP A 350 -88.91 19.19 -51.66
C ASP A 350 -89.41 18.49 -50.37
N SER A 351 -90.50 18.98 -49.77
CA SER A 351 -91.12 18.41 -48.56
C SER A 351 -92.59 18.08 -48.80
N TYR A 352 -93.02 16.89 -48.38
CA TYR A 352 -94.40 16.42 -48.50
C TYR A 352 -94.91 15.95 -47.13
N ILE A 353 -95.96 16.58 -46.61
CA ILE A 353 -96.60 16.22 -45.34
C ILE A 353 -97.99 15.66 -45.65
N GLN A 354 -98.17 14.37 -45.41
CA GLN A 354 -99.46 13.69 -45.60
C GLN A 354 -100.35 13.86 -44.34
N ASN A 355 -101.68 13.97 -44.51
CA ASN A 355 -102.70 14.31 -43.48
C ASN A 355 -102.83 15.78 -43.04
N LEU A 356 -102.46 16.73 -43.89
CA LEU A 356 -102.67 18.15 -43.62
C LEU A 356 -104.04 18.68 -44.11
N VAL A 357 -105.15 17.98 -43.84
CA VAL A 357 -106.50 18.52 -44.07
C VAL A 357 -107.45 18.06 -42.96
N ALA A 358 -108.04 19.02 -42.26
CA ALA A 358 -109.04 18.80 -41.20
C ALA A 358 -110.32 18.15 -41.76
N ALA A 359 -110.81 17.11 -41.08
CA ALA A 359 -112.06 16.44 -41.42
C ALA A 359 -113.26 17.40 -41.28
N PRO A 360 -114.14 17.54 -42.29
CA PRO A 360 -115.36 18.32 -42.14
C PRO A 360 -116.40 17.56 -41.31
N VAL A 361 -116.69 18.08 -40.13
CA VAL A 361 -117.82 17.68 -39.27
C VAL A 361 -119.10 18.28 -39.86
N VAL A 362 -120.09 17.46 -40.20
CA VAL A 362 -121.44 17.93 -40.59
C VAL A 362 -122.45 17.49 -39.51
N PRO A 363 -123.29 18.39 -38.95
CA PRO A 363 -124.14 18.08 -37.80
C PRO A 363 -125.41 17.30 -38.15
N ARG A 364 -125.91 16.56 -37.16
CA ARG A 364 -127.10 15.71 -37.17
C ARG A 364 -128.36 16.53 -36.84
N THR A 365 -129.36 16.55 -37.71
CA THR A 365 -130.74 16.98 -37.38
C THR A 365 -131.73 16.05 -38.09
N GLY A 366 -132.57 15.37 -37.32
CA GLY A 366 -133.56 14.41 -37.80
C GLY A 366 -134.97 14.97 -37.92
N GLY A 367 -135.88 14.13 -38.44
CA GLY A 367 -137.33 14.32 -38.39
C GLY A 367 -138.07 13.51 -39.47
N THR A 368 -138.75 12.44 -39.07
CA THR A 368 -139.81 11.73 -39.82
C THR A 368 -141.20 12.24 -39.39
N PRO A 369 -142.29 11.84 -40.06
CA PRO A 369 -143.00 10.61 -39.65
C PRO A 369 -142.93 9.47 -40.66
#